data_AF-A0AA45WT92-F1
#
_entry.id   AF-A0AA45WT92-F1
#
_cell.length_a   1.000
_cell.length_b   1.000
_cell.length_c   1.000
_cell.angle_alpha   90.00
_cell.angle_beta   90.00
_cell.angle_gamma   90.00
#
_symmetry.space_group_name_H-M   'P 1'
#
loop_
_entity.id
_entity.type
_entity.pdbx_description
1 polymer ?
#
loop_
_entity_poly.entity_id
_entity_poly.type
_entity_poly.pdbx_seq_one_letter_code
_entity_poly.pdbx_strand_id
1 'polypeptide(L)'
;MHMNMKSQKNKKTGIRKIAGLLVLMLMITLLAACGGSEEPEEVAEVELGEPVAMVNGNAIYQGSFDRTTDRMIWSYEQQGMDFSGEEGDELRLQVEESVLEHLIQQAVMLQEAEKLSLKVDDEAVENEFENLKSQFDTEEAFKDILERTMFTERELKETLKIEMTIEALLQHAVGDMEVEEAELQEMYSFYEMQYEMQMEAMEESGQELSPEELAMMELPPYDEMKETLRNQLLQEKQQEAMMVYVDELMESSDIEKFM
;
A
#
# COMPACT_ATOMS: atom_id res chain seq x y z
N MET A 1 69.58 2.38 -8.58
CA MET A 1 70.30 2.64 -7.31
C MET A 1 69.55 1.86 -6.23
N HIS A 2 69.94 0.60 -5.97
CA HIS A 2 70.40 0.16 -4.63
C HIS A 2 69.74 0.96 -3.49
N MET A 3 68.94 0.37 -2.60
CA MET A 3 69.42 -0.64 -1.66
C MET A 3 68.30 -1.45 -1.02
N ASN A 4 68.67 -2.70 -0.77
CA ASN A 4 67.93 -3.75 -0.13
C ASN A 4 68.21 -3.79 1.38
N MET A 5 67.24 -4.33 2.13
CA MET A 5 67.32 -5.12 3.37
C MET A 5 68.51 -4.98 4.32
N LYS A 6 68.16 -4.88 5.61
CA LYS A 6 68.60 -5.66 6.80
C LYS A 6 68.42 -4.75 8.03
N SER A 7 68.13 -5.18 9.25
CA SER A 7 68.00 -6.49 9.90
C SER A 7 67.84 -6.19 11.40
N GLN A 8 66.93 -6.92 12.07
CA GLN A 8 66.98 -7.36 13.48
C GLN A 8 67.24 -6.35 14.62
N LYS A 9 66.48 -6.51 15.73
CA LYS A 9 66.92 -7.31 16.90
C LYS A 9 65.88 -7.29 18.04
N ASN A 10 65.45 -8.50 18.39
CA ASN A 10 64.79 -8.86 19.66
C ASN A 10 65.67 -8.61 20.89
N LYS A 11 65.05 -8.28 22.04
CA LYS A 11 65.41 -8.67 23.43
C LYS A 11 64.22 -8.27 24.34
N LYS A 12 63.30 -9.18 24.68
CA LYS A 12 63.22 -10.05 25.88
C LYS A 12 63.38 -9.33 27.23
N THR A 13 62.30 -9.32 28.03
CA THR A 13 62.16 -9.57 29.50
C THR A 13 60.70 -9.24 29.87
N GLY A 14 59.93 -9.92 30.72
CA GLY A 14 60.14 -11.01 31.67
C GLY A 14 58.78 -11.53 32.18
N ILE A 15 58.81 -12.68 32.86
CA ILE A 15 57.73 -13.61 33.22
C ILE A 15 57.09 -13.16 34.57
N ARG A 16 55.77 -13.28 34.83
CA ARG A 16 55.14 -14.34 35.67
C ARG A 16 53.63 -14.09 35.96
N LYS A 17 52.86 -15.18 35.73
CA LYS A 17 51.54 -15.67 36.22
C LYS A 17 50.88 -14.94 37.41
N ILE A 18 49.54 -14.83 37.44
CA ILE A 18 48.58 -15.41 38.43
C ILE A 18 47.14 -15.36 37.83
N ALA A 19 46.37 -16.43 38.03
CA ALA A 19 44.95 -16.59 37.72
C ALA A 19 44.05 -16.07 38.86
N GLY A 20 42.85 -15.58 38.58
CA GLY A 20 41.88 -15.18 39.61
C GLY A 20 40.50 -14.86 39.05
N LEU A 21 39.49 -15.48 39.66
CA LEU A 21 38.07 -15.55 39.34
C LEU A 21 37.29 -14.29 39.82
N LEU A 22 36.05 -14.17 39.35
CA LEU A 22 34.86 -13.56 39.99
C LEU A 22 34.59 -12.04 39.91
N VAL A 23 33.59 -11.74 39.07
CA VAL A 23 32.34 -11.00 39.33
C VAL A 23 32.38 -9.95 40.46
N LEU A 24 32.20 -8.68 40.09
CA LEU A 24 31.44 -7.72 40.89
C LEU A 24 30.85 -6.62 39.99
N MET A 25 29.52 -6.62 39.88
CA MET A 25 28.74 -5.48 39.38
C MET A 25 28.77 -4.40 40.47
N LEU A 26 29.32 -3.22 40.19
CA LEU A 26 28.98 -2.00 40.93
C LEU A 26 29.27 -0.73 40.14
N MET A 27 28.25 0.11 40.19
CA MET A 27 27.99 1.35 39.46
C MET A 27 28.90 2.52 39.92
N ILE A 28 28.85 3.61 39.15
CA ILE A 28 29.24 5.02 39.45
C ILE A 28 30.63 5.47 38.93
N THR A 29 30.68 6.20 37.81
CA THR A 29 30.67 7.68 37.79
C THR A 29 30.68 8.23 36.37
N LEU A 30 29.84 9.23 36.16
CA LEU A 30 29.81 10.15 35.03
C LEU A 30 31.20 10.70 34.68
N LEU A 31 31.51 10.68 33.38
CA LEU A 31 32.35 11.68 32.77
C LEU A 31 31.63 12.22 31.55
N ALA A 32 30.93 13.33 31.76
CA ALA A 32 30.59 14.27 30.71
C ALA A 32 31.90 14.83 30.12
N ALA A 33 32.13 14.61 28.82
CA ALA A 33 33.17 15.30 28.07
C ALA A 33 32.85 15.26 26.56
N CYS A 34 32.45 16.43 26.05
CA CYS A 34 32.35 16.85 24.64
C CYS A 34 31.34 16.08 23.76
N GLY A 35 30.40 16.72 23.07
CA GLY A 35 30.35 18.08 22.54
C GLY A 35 29.78 17.96 21.12
N GLY A 36 28.56 18.44 20.92
CA GLY A 36 27.78 18.24 19.69
C GLY A 36 26.37 17.79 20.05
N SER A 37 25.55 18.72 20.52
CA SER A 37 24.14 18.50 20.86
C SER A 37 23.31 18.44 19.58
N GLU A 38 23.31 17.28 18.94
CA GLU A 38 22.09 16.75 18.31
C GLU A 38 21.42 15.94 19.42
N GLU A 39 20.34 16.50 19.96
CA GLU A 39 19.43 15.74 20.80
C GLU A 39 18.97 14.53 19.96
N PRO A 40 19.03 13.28 20.47
CA PRO A 40 18.34 12.21 19.80
C PRO A 40 16.88 12.64 19.78
N GLU A 41 16.32 12.83 18.58
CA GLU A 41 14.88 13.01 18.44
C GLU A 41 14.22 11.90 19.25
N GLU A 42 13.46 12.34 20.24
CA GLU A 42 12.55 11.52 21.00
C GLU A 42 11.65 10.86 19.95
N VAL A 43 11.98 9.61 19.59
CA VAL A 43 11.14 8.78 18.75
C VAL A 43 9.81 8.76 19.47
N ALA A 44 8.82 9.49 18.96
CA ALA A 44 7.49 9.52 19.52
C ALA A 44 7.10 8.05 19.73
N GLU A 45 7.00 7.65 21.00
CA GLU A 45 6.51 6.34 21.38
C GLU A 45 5.12 6.28 20.77
N VAL A 46 4.99 5.57 19.65
CA VAL A 46 3.68 5.32 19.04
C VAL A 46 2.94 4.56 20.13
N GLU A 47 2.04 5.24 20.86
CA GLU A 47 1.08 4.57 21.71
C GLU A 47 0.20 3.74 20.78
N LEU A 48 0.65 2.52 20.50
CA LEU A 48 -0.05 1.58 19.65
C LEU A 48 -1.45 1.29 20.22
N GLY A 49 -1.63 1.46 21.53
CA GLY A 49 -2.89 1.24 22.22
C GLY A 49 -3.22 -0.25 22.31
N GLU A 50 -4.49 -0.55 22.57
CA GLU A 50 -5.00 -1.92 22.56
C GLU A 50 -5.19 -2.42 21.12
N PRO A 51 -5.17 -3.75 20.88
CA PRO A 51 -5.51 -4.29 19.57
C PRO A 51 -7.00 -4.09 19.26
N VAL A 52 -7.32 -3.65 18.04
CA VAL A 52 -8.68 -3.56 17.51
C VAL A 52 -9.10 -4.83 16.75
N ALA A 53 -8.12 -5.56 16.24
CA ALA A 53 -8.30 -6.87 15.63
C ALA A 53 -7.00 -7.70 15.69
N MET A 54 -7.12 -8.99 15.39
CA MET A 54 -6.01 -9.92 15.20
C MET A 54 -6.20 -10.70 13.91
N VAL A 55 -5.11 -10.89 13.17
CA VAL A 55 -5.06 -11.67 11.93
C VAL A 55 -3.94 -12.70 12.04
N ASN A 56 -4.31 -13.98 12.09
CA ASN A 56 -3.39 -15.11 12.30
C ASN A 56 -2.45 -14.90 13.51
N GLY A 57 -2.98 -14.31 14.59
CA GLY A 57 -2.25 -14.01 15.82
C GLY A 57 -1.43 -12.71 15.81
N ASN A 58 -1.40 -11.95 14.70
CA ASN A 58 -0.77 -10.63 14.64
C ASN A 58 -1.81 -9.53 14.90
N ALA A 59 -1.49 -8.59 15.81
CA ALA A 59 -2.39 -7.52 16.20
C ALA A 59 -2.44 -6.37 15.19
N ILE A 60 -3.64 -5.84 14.95
CA ILE A 60 -3.88 -4.52 14.38
C ILE A 60 -4.18 -3.58 15.55
N TYR A 61 -3.42 -2.51 15.65
CA TYR A 61 -3.38 -1.65 16.83
C TYR A 61 -4.28 -0.42 16.68
N GLN A 62 -4.88 0.03 17.78
CA GLN A 62 -5.73 1.24 17.83
C GLN A 62 -5.05 2.45 17.18
N GLY A 63 -3.77 2.68 17.47
CA GLY A 63 -3.06 3.85 16.91
C GLY A 63 -2.97 3.87 15.38
N SER A 64 -2.89 2.71 14.72
CA SER A 64 -2.95 2.63 13.25
C SER A 64 -4.37 2.75 12.71
N PHE A 65 -5.34 2.24 13.46
CA PHE A 65 -6.75 2.34 13.14
C PHE A 65 -7.21 3.79 13.17
N ASP A 66 -7.00 4.49 14.30
CA ASP A 66 -7.40 5.89 14.48
C ASP A 66 -6.81 6.80 13.42
N ARG A 67 -5.50 6.67 13.15
CA ARG A 67 -4.83 7.48 12.10
C ARG A 67 -5.43 7.25 10.72
N THR A 68 -5.76 6.00 10.38
CA THR A 68 -6.36 5.68 9.07
C THR A 68 -7.80 6.22 9.00
N THR A 69 -8.56 6.10 10.08
CA THR A 69 -9.92 6.65 10.23
C THR A 69 -9.92 8.16 10.06
N ASP A 70 -9.07 8.88 10.78
CA ASP A 70 -9.00 10.34 10.70
C ASP A 70 -8.63 10.82 9.28
N ARG A 71 -7.71 10.12 8.61
CA ARG A 71 -7.34 10.41 7.22
C ARG A 71 -8.50 10.20 6.26
N MET A 72 -9.26 9.12 6.42
CA MET A 72 -10.43 8.82 5.58
C MET A 72 -11.55 9.84 5.80
N ILE A 73 -11.83 10.19 7.05
CA ILE A 73 -12.80 11.24 7.40
C ILE A 73 -12.40 12.58 6.78
N TRP A 74 -11.14 12.99 6.95
CA TRP A 74 -10.63 14.22 6.34
C TRP A 74 -10.84 14.25 4.82
N SER A 75 -10.57 13.13 4.14
CA SER A 75 -10.80 13.00 2.69
C SER A 75 -12.26 13.17 2.30
N TYR A 76 -13.19 12.60 3.08
CA TYR A 76 -14.62 12.78 2.85
C TYR A 76 -15.12 14.19 3.16
N GLU A 77 -14.57 14.86 4.17
CA GLU A 77 -14.86 16.27 4.45
C GLU A 77 -14.41 17.18 3.29
N GLN A 78 -13.27 16.89 2.65
CA GLN A 78 -12.85 17.63 1.44
C GLN A 78 -13.81 17.45 0.26
N GLN A 79 -14.58 16.36 0.25
CA GLN A 79 -15.62 16.08 -0.74
C GLN A 79 -16.99 16.65 -0.34
N GLY A 80 -17.09 17.31 0.82
CA GLY A 80 -18.29 18.00 1.30
C GLY A 80 -19.17 17.17 2.23
N MET A 81 -18.69 16.04 2.75
CA MET A 81 -19.38 15.27 3.79
C MET A 81 -19.26 15.97 5.16
N ASP A 82 -20.32 15.93 5.96
CA ASP A 82 -20.36 16.52 7.31
C ASP A 82 -20.40 15.41 8.37
N PHE A 83 -19.40 15.39 9.24
CA PHE A 83 -19.28 14.43 10.35
C PHE A 83 -19.73 15.03 11.70
N SER A 84 -20.52 16.09 11.69
CA SER A 84 -21.07 16.71 12.89
C SER A 84 -22.49 16.26 13.22
N GLY A 85 -22.81 16.18 14.52
CA GLY A 85 -24.13 15.78 15.00
C GLY A 85 -24.40 14.27 14.86
N GLU A 86 -25.65 13.88 15.12
CA GLU A 86 -26.05 12.47 15.19
C GLU A 86 -25.86 11.71 13.85
N GLU A 87 -26.17 12.36 12.72
CA GLU A 87 -25.93 11.79 11.38
C GLU A 87 -24.43 11.64 11.08
N GLY A 88 -23.62 12.61 11.53
CA GLY A 88 -22.17 12.55 11.42
C GLY A 88 -21.53 11.44 12.27
N ASP A 89 -22.10 11.16 13.44
CA ASP A 89 -21.69 10.05 14.30
C ASP A 89 -21.99 8.69 13.62
N GLU A 90 -23.14 8.55 12.95
CA GLU A 90 -23.47 7.35 12.17
C GLU A 90 -22.52 7.16 10.98
N LEU A 91 -22.19 8.23 10.25
CA LEU A 91 -21.21 8.19 9.16
C LEU A 91 -19.82 7.80 9.67
N ARG A 92 -19.41 8.32 10.83
CA ARG A 92 -18.14 7.96 11.45
C ARG A 92 -18.06 6.46 11.73
N LEU A 93 -19.11 5.85 12.28
CA LEU A 93 -19.15 4.40 12.53
C LEU A 93 -18.99 3.58 11.24
N GLN A 94 -19.59 4.03 10.13
CA GLN A 94 -19.42 3.36 8.83
C GLN A 94 -17.99 3.47 8.29
N VAL A 95 -17.34 4.62 8.51
CA VAL A 95 -15.93 4.81 8.17
C VAL A 95 -15.05 3.92 9.03
N GLU A 96 -15.28 3.89 10.33
CA GLU A 96 -14.57 3.03 11.28
C GLU A 96 -14.68 1.55 10.90
N GLU A 97 -15.87 1.05 10.56
CA GLU A 97 -16.07 -0.31 10.07
C GLU A 97 -15.26 -0.56 8.78
N SER A 98 -15.37 0.34 7.81
CA SER A 98 -14.67 0.24 6.52
C SER A 98 -13.14 0.22 6.68
N VAL A 99 -12.62 1.06 7.58
CA VAL A 99 -11.19 1.11 7.90
C VAL A 99 -10.72 -0.16 8.59
N LEU A 100 -11.52 -0.72 9.51
CA LEU A 100 -11.17 -1.97 10.16
C LEU A 100 -11.10 -3.12 9.14
N GLU A 101 -12.10 -3.26 8.26
CA GLU A 101 -12.07 -4.29 7.21
C GLU A 101 -10.87 -4.11 6.27
N HIS A 102 -10.59 -2.86 5.86
CA HIS A 102 -9.45 -2.55 5.01
C HIS A 102 -8.13 -2.95 5.67
N LEU A 103 -7.90 -2.61 6.93
CA LEU A 103 -6.68 -2.96 7.65
C LEU A 103 -6.53 -4.48 7.85
N ILE A 104 -7.63 -5.18 8.06
CA ILE A 104 -7.64 -6.66 8.15
C ILE A 104 -7.26 -7.26 6.80
N GLN A 105 -7.91 -6.85 5.71
CA GLN A 105 -7.62 -7.33 4.37
C GLN A 105 -6.16 -7.06 3.99
N GLN A 106 -5.67 -5.85 4.28
CA GLN A 106 -4.28 -5.46 4.09
C GLN A 106 -3.34 -6.38 4.89
N ALA A 107 -3.63 -6.64 6.16
CA ALA A 107 -2.81 -7.51 7.01
C ALA A 107 -2.77 -8.95 6.48
N VAL A 108 -3.91 -9.50 6.03
CA VAL A 108 -4.00 -10.82 5.41
C VAL A 108 -3.11 -10.90 4.16
N MET A 109 -3.24 -9.92 3.25
CA MET A 109 -2.44 -9.87 2.03
C MET A 109 -0.94 -9.72 2.31
N LEU A 110 -0.55 -8.84 3.25
CA LEU A 110 0.86 -8.66 3.62
C LEU A 110 1.47 -9.94 4.20
N GLN A 111 0.72 -10.68 5.01
CA GLN A 111 1.18 -11.97 5.52
C GLN A 111 1.35 -12.99 4.40
N GLU A 112 0.46 -13.01 3.40
CA GLU A 112 0.60 -13.90 2.26
C GLU A 112 1.80 -13.54 1.38
N ALA A 113 2.00 -12.24 1.10
CA ALA A 113 3.18 -11.75 0.41
C ALA A 113 4.47 -12.16 1.13
N GLU A 114 4.50 -12.07 2.46
CA GLU A 114 5.63 -12.54 3.26
C GLU A 114 5.86 -14.05 3.13
N LYS A 115 4.80 -14.87 3.20
CA LYS A 115 4.89 -16.33 3.01
C LYS A 115 5.48 -16.68 1.64
N LEU A 116 5.10 -15.94 0.60
CA LEU A 116 5.61 -16.10 -0.76
C LEU A 116 6.97 -15.43 -0.99
N SER A 117 7.54 -14.78 0.04
CA SER A 117 8.79 -14.02 -0.04
C SER A 117 8.77 -12.91 -1.09
N LEU A 118 7.58 -12.35 -1.37
CA LEU A 118 7.40 -11.16 -2.18
C LEU A 118 7.71 -9.95 -1.30
N LYS A 119 8.85 -9.32 -1.53
CA LYS A 119 9.29 -8.13 -0.79
C LYS A 119 9.72 -7.06 -1.78
N VAL A 120 9.26 -5.85 -1.54
CA VAL A 120 9.70 -4.66 -2.26
C VAL A 120 10.98 -4.14 -1.59
N ASP A 121 11.99 -3.88 -2.41
CA ASP A 121 13.27 -3.34 -1.96
C ASP A 121 13.12 -1.87 -1.54
N ASP A 122 13.90 -1.47 -0.54
CA ASP A 122 13.82 -0.11 0.01
C ASP A 122 14.24 0.95 -1.03
N GLU A 123 15.13 0.61 -1.99
CA GLU A 123 15.48 1.52 -3.10
C GLU A 123 14.28 1.77 -4.02
N ALA A 124 13.44 0.75 -4.27
CA ALA A 124 12.23 0.91 -5.09
C ALA A 124 11.22 1.82 -4.39
N VAL A 125 11.06 1.68 -3.07
CA VAL A 125 10.19 2.56 -2.26
C VAL A 125 10.72 3.99 -2.25
N GLU A 126 12.03 4.18 -2.12
CA GLU A 126 12.63 5.52 -2.15
C GLU A 126 12.44 6.19 -3.50
N ASN A 127 12.64 5.46 -4.60
CA ASN A 127 12.41 5.98 -5.94
C ASN A 127 10.94 6.39 -6.15
N GLU A 128 10.00 5.58 -5.68
CA GLU A 128 8.58 5.92 -5.79
C GLU A 128 8.20 7.11 -4.92
N PHE A 129 8.76 7.20 -3.71
CA PHE A 129 8.60 8.37 -2.85
C PHE A 129 9.12 9.66 -3.51
N GLU A 130 10.31 9.61 -4.11
CA GLU A 130 10.87 10.77 -4.82
C GLU A 130 10.08 11.11 -6.09
N ASN A 131 9.56 10.11 -6.81
CA ASN A 131 8.65 10.32 -7.94
C ASN A 131 7.38 11.05 -7.50
N LEU A 132 6.74 10.58 -6.42
CA LEU A 132 5.55 11.21 -5.86
C LEU A 132 5.83 12.64 -5.41
N LYS A 133 6.95 12.85 -4.71
CA LYS A 133 7.40 14.16 -4.26
C LYS A 133 7.66 15.12 -5.43
N SER A 134 8.17 14.62 -6.55
CA SER A 134 8.44 15.42 -7.75
C SER A 134 7.19 15.97 -8.46
N GLN A 135 6.00 15.47 -8.11
CA GLN A 135 4.73 16.00 -8.62
C GLN A 135 4.35 17.36 -8.01
N PHE A 136 5.06 17.78 -6.95
CA PHE A 136 4.86 19.06 -6.29
C PHE A 136 5.86 20.11 -6.78
N ASP A 137 5.37 21.35 -6.96
CA ASP A 137 6.21 22.45 -7.44
C ASP A 137 7.34 22.82 -6.47
N THR A 138 7.14 22.64 -5.15
CA THR A 138 8.14 22.94 -4.12
C THR A 138 8.11 21.94 -2.96
N GLU A 139 9.21 21.89 -2.22
CA GLU A 139 9.35 21.11 -0.97
C GLU A 139 8.30 21.52 0.07
N GLU A 140 8.04 22.83 0.19
CA GLU A 140 7.05 23.36 1.11
C GLU A 140 5.64 22.91 0.74
N ALA A 141 5.29 22.89 -0.56
CA ALA A 141 3.99 22.40 -1.00
C ALA A 141 3.80 20.91 -0.68
N PHE A 142 4.87 20.11 -0.78
CA PHE A 142 4.87 18.71 -0.37
C PHE A 142 4.68 18.55 1.15
N LYS A 143 5.39 19.33 1.95
CA LYS A 143 5.24 19.30 3.42
C LYS A 143 3.85 19.75 3.87
N ASP A 144 3.32 20.80 3.25
CA ASP A 144 1.98 21.30 3.52
C ASP A 144 0.92 20.23 3.24
N ILE A 145 1.06 19.44 2.16
CA ILE A 145 0.09 18.36 1.89
C ILE A 145 0.23 17.21 2.89
N LEU A 146 1.45 16.84 3.29
CA LEU A 146 1.68 15.81 4.31
C LEU A 146 1.04 16.21 5.65
N GLU A 147 1.25 17.44 6.08
CA GLU A 147 0.63 17.97 7.31
C GLU A 147 -0.90 17.95 7.22
N ARG A 148 -1.47 18.41 6.09
CA ARG A 148 -2.93 18.42 5.89
C ARG A 148 -3.54 17.02 5.83
N THR A 149 -2.81 16.06 5.29
CA THR A 149 -3.23 14.65 5.19
C THR A 149 -2.77 13.83 6.39
N MET A 150 -2.23 14.47 7.44
CA MET A 150 -1.78 13.82 8.68
C MET A 150 -0.79 12.68 8.43
N PHE A 151 0.11 12.85 7.45
CA PHE A 151 1.20 11.95 7.15
C PHE A 151 2.54 12.54 7.57
N THR A 152 3.43 11.68 8.05
CA THR A 152 4.87 11.92 8.03
C THR A 152 5.49 11.32 6.76
N GLU A 153 6.67 11.80 6.35
CA GLU A 153 7.40 11.18 5.23
C GLU A 153 7.66 9.68 5.47
N ARG A 154 7.98 9.30 6.71
CA ARG A 154 8.18 7.90 7.10
C ARG A 154 6.92 7.07 6.89
N GLU A 155 5.76 7.55 7.36
CA GLU A 155 4.49 6.83 7.19
C GLU A 155 4.06 6.75 5.72
N LEU A 156 4.35 7.78 4.93
CA LEU A 156 4.10 7.73 3.49
C LEU A 156 4.97 6.66 2.83
N LYS A 157 6.26 6.58 3.15
CA LYS A 157 7.15 5.51 2.65
C LYS A 157 6.68 4.12 3.08
N GLU A 158 6.23 3.97 4.32
CA GLU A 158 5.64 2.70 4.81
C GLU A 158 4.37 2.33 4.04
N THR A 159 3.52 3.31 3.73
CA THR A 159 2.30 3.12 2.93
C THR A 159 2.64 2.69 1.51
N LEU A 160 3.56 3.38 0.84
CA LEU A 160 4.04 3.01 -0.50
C LEU A 160 4.61 1.59 -0.52
N LYS A 161 5.39 1.22 0.50
CA LYS A 161 5.93 -0.13 0.62
C LYS A 161 4.83 -1.19 0.73
N ILE A 162 3.80 -0.91 1.52
CA ILE A 162 2.63 -1.80 1.68
C ILE A 162 1.90 -1.95 0.35
N GLU A 163 1.56 -0.83 -0.30
CA GLU A 163 0.84 -0.81 -1.58
C GLU A 163 1.59 -1.58 -2.66
N MET A 164 2.89 -1.29 -2.85
CA MET A 164 3.73 -1.98 -3.83
C MET A 164 3.88 -3.47 -3.52
N THR A 165 3.88 -3.86 -2.25
CA THR A 165 3.97 -5.28 -1.84
C THR A 165 2.66 -6.01 -2.16
N ILE A 166 1.52 -5.38 -1.91
CA ILE A 166 0.20 -5.93 -2.23
C ILE A 166 0.02 -6.00 -3.75
N GLU A 167 0.45 -4.98 -4.49
CA GLU A 167 0.44 -5.00 -5.96
C GLU A 167 1.26 -6.19 -6.49
N ALA A 168 2.47 -6.39 -5.98
CA ALA A 168 3.32 -7.52 -6.36
C ALA A 168 2.65 -8.88 -6.04
N LEU A 169 1.96 -8.99 -4.91
CA LEU A 169 1.19 -10.17 -4.55
C LEU A 169 0.05 -10.43 -5.54
N LEU A 170 -0.76 -9.43 -5.82
CA LEU A 170 -1.92 -9.57 -6.70
C LEU A 170 -1.49 -9.91 -8.13
N GLN A 171 -0.44 -9.27 -8.65
CA GLN A 171 0.17 -9.62 -9.94
C GLN A 171 0.71 -11.05 -9.96
N HIS A 172 1.34 -11.49 -8.87
CA HIS A 172 1.83 -12.87 -8.74
C HIS A 172 0.69 -13.89 -8.74
N ALA A 173 -0.42 -13.58 -8.06
CA ALA A 173 -1.57 -14.48 -7.93
C ALA A 173 -2.30 -14.69 -9.26
N VAL A 174 -2.48 -13.64 -10.07
CA VAL A 174 -3.23 -13.73 -11.32
C VAL A 174 -2.42 -14.24 -12.51
N GLY A 175 -1.11 -14.01 -12.52
CA GLY A 175 -0.23 -14.44 -13.61
C GLY A 175 -0.60 -13.87 -14.99
N ASP A 176 -0.11 -14.54 -16.05
CA ASP A 176 -0.45 -14.19 -17.43
C ASP A 176 -1.81 -14.77 -17.80
N MET A 177 -2.77 -13.89 -18.10
CA MET A 177 -4.08 -14.28 -18.60
C MET A 177 -4.19 -14.11 -20.11
N GLU A 178 -4.96 -15.00 -20.73
CA GLU A 178 -5.33 -14.92 -22.14
C GLU A 178 -6.83 -14.75 -22.29
N VAL A 179 -7.23 -14.08 -23.38
CA VAL A 179 -8.62 -13.92 -23.80
C VAL A 179 -8.78 -14.65 -25.13
N GLU A 180 -9.70 -15.61 -25.12
CA GLU A 180 -10.03 -16.42 -26.27
C GLU A 180 -10.90 -15.65 -27.26
N GLU A 181 -10.83 -16.03 -28.54
CA GLU A 181 -11.65 -15.40 -29.59
C GLU A 181 -13.16 -15.52 -29.31
N ALA A 182 -13.58 -16.61 -28.67
CA ALA A 182 -14.97 -16.83 -28.30
C ALA A 182 -15.47 -15.81 -27.26
N GLU A 183 -14.63 -15.46 -26.27
CA GLU A 183 -14.96 -14.46 -25.25
C GLU A 183 -15.09 -13.06 -25.87
N LEU A 184 -14.24 -12.74 -26.85
CA LEU A 184 -14.33 -11.49 -27.61
C LEU A 184 -15.63 -11.41 -28.42
N GLN A 185 -16.01 -12.51 -29.06
CA GLN A 185 -17.27 -12.57 -29.83
C GLN A 185 -18.48 -12.44 -28.90
N GLU A 186 -18.47 -13.10 -27.75
CA GLU A 186 -19.54 -12.99 -26.76
C GLU A 186 -19.70 -11.55 -26.25
N MET A 187 -18.60 -10.90 -25.89
CA MET A 187 -18.61 -9.49 -25.47
C MET A 187 -19.08 -8.55 -26.59
N TYR A 188 -18.66 -8.79 -27.85
CA TYR A 188 -19.15 -8.00 -28.98
C TYR A 188 -20.66 -8.19 -29.21
N SER A 189 -21.16 -9.43 -29.15
CA SER A 189 -22.60 -9.70 -29.25
C SER A 189 -23.40 -9.08 -28.11
N PHE A 190 -22.83 -8.93 -26.92
CA PHE A 190 -23.45 -8.15 -25.85
C PHE A 190 -23.58 -6.66 -26.22
N TYR A 191 -22.55 -6.05 -26.82
CA TYR A 191 -22.64 -4.69 -27.33
C TYR A 191 -23.65 -4.53 -28.47
N GLU A 192 -23.73 -5.49 -29.40
CA GLU A 192 -24.75 -5.52 -30.45
C GLU A 192 -26.16 -5.52 -29.83
N MET A 193 -26.40 -6.39 -28.85
CA MET A 193 -27.68 -6.45 -28.14
C MET A 193 -28.01 -5.14 -27.41
N GLN A 194 -27.04 -4.53 -26.72
CA GLN A 194 -27.23 -3.25 -26.03
C GLN A 194 -27.53 -2.12 -27.03
N TYR A 195 -26.86 -2.11 -28.18
CA TYR A 195 -27.11 -1.15 -29.25
C TYR A 195 -28.52 -1.33 -29.83
N GLU A 196 -28.93 -2.56 -30.14
CA GLU A 196 -30.29 -2.85 -30.65
C GLU A 196 -31.37 -2.40 -29.66
N MET A 197 -31.22 -2.71 -28.38
CA MET A 197 -32.14 -2.27 -27.33
C MET A 197 -32.22 -0.74 -27.20
N GLN A 198 -31.08 -0.06 -27.31
CA GLN A 198 -31.04 1.40 -27.28
C GLN A 198 -31.78 2.01 -28.48
N MET A 199 -31.59 1.45 -29.67
CA MET A 199 -32.25 1.89 -30.89
C MET A 199 -33.77 1.67 -30.84
N GLU A 200 -34.21 0.50 -30.35
CA GLU A 200 -35.63 0.19 -30.14
C GLU A 200 -36.28 1.17 -29.15
N ALA A 201 -35.63 1.44 -28.02
CA ALA A 201 -36.14 2.40 -27.03
C ALA A 201 -36.26 3.83 -27.61
N MET A 202 -35.34 4.24 -28.49
CA MET A 202 -35.42 5.52 -29.17
C MET A 202 -36.58 5.58 -30.16
N GLU A 203 -36.79 4.52 -30.92
CA GLU A 203 -37.93 4.41 -31.83
C GLU A 203 -39.27 4.51 -31.07
N GLU A 204 -39.40 3.78 -29.95
CA GLU A 204 -40.60 3.84 -29.09
C GLU A 204 -40.83 5.23 -28.48
N SER A 205 -39.77 5.94 -28.11
CA SER A 205 -39.86 7.29 -27.55
C SER A 205 -40.26 8.36 -28.59
N GLY A 206 -40.21 8.03 -29.88
CA GLY A 206 -40.46 8.97 -30.98
C GLY A 206 -39.37 10.05 -31.11
N GLN A 207 -38.19 9.81 -30.54
CA GLN A 207 -37.06 10.73 -30.61
C GLN A 207 -36.40 10.62 -31.99
N GLU A 208 -36.50 11.67 -32.81
CA GLU A 208 -35.80 11.75 -34.10
C GLU A 208 -34.37 12.25 -33.87
N LEU A 209 -33.40 11.46 -34.34
CA LEU A 209 -31.98 11.84 -34.37
C LEU A 209 -31.61 12.38 -35.74
N SER A 210 -30.72 13.36 -35.77
CA SER A 210 -30.08 13.79 -37.01
C SER A 210 -29.15 12.70 -37.56
N PRO A 211 -28.82 12.73 -38.87
CA PRO A 211 -27.87 11.78 -39.45
C PRO A 211 -26.48 11.78 -38.80
N GLU A 212 -26.05 12.92 -38.26
CA GLU A 212 -24.76 13.06 -37.55
C GLU A 212 -24.81 12.38 -36.18
N GLU A 213 -25.93 12.50 -35.46
CA GLU A 213 -26.13 11.83 -34.16
C GLU A 213 -26.21 10.31 -34.33
N LEU A 214 -26.91 9.83 -35.36
CA LEU A 214 -26.97 8.40 -35.70
C LEU A 214 -25.59 7.81 -36.00
N ALA A 215 -24.75 8.53 -36.75
CA ALA A 215 -23.41 8.07 -37.08
C ALA A 215 -22.46 8.00 -35.86
N MET A 216 -22.64 8.88 -34.87
CA MET A 216 -21.86 8.83 -33.61
C MET A 216 -22.30 7.71 -32.67
N MET A 217 -23.50 7.18 -32.88
CA MET A 217 -24.08 6.10 -32.08
C MET A 217 -23.88 4.72 -32.70
N GLU A 218 -23.48 4.64 -33.97
CA GLU A 218 -23.25 3.39 -34.66
C GLU A 218 -22.18 2.57 -33.94
N LEU A 219 -22.49 1.32 -33.63
CA LEU A 219 -21.55 0.40 -33.03
C LEU A 219 -20.40 0.12 -34.02
N PRO A 220 -19.13 0.39 -33.67
CA PRO A 220 -18.02 0.11 -34.56
C PRO A 220 -17.94 -1.39 -34.92
N PRO A 221 -17.39 -1.74 -36.10
CA PRO A 221 -17.26 -3.13 -36.50
C PRO A 221 -16.32 -3.90 -35.56
N TYR A 222 -16.57 -5.20 -35.41
CA TYR A 222 -15.80 -6.08 -34.52
C TYR A 222 -14.27 -5.94 -34.67
N ASP A 223 -13.76 -5.91 -35.90
CA ASP A 223 -12.32 -5.81 -36.17
C ASP A 223 -11.68 -4.53 -35.62
N GLU A 224 -12.43 -3.43 -35.54
CA GLU A 224 -11.95 -2.18 -34.95
C GLU A 224 -12.00 -2.21 -33.42
N MET A 225 -13.00 -2.90 -32.85
CA MET A 225 -13.15 -3.01 -31.40
C MET A 225 -12.30 -4.12 -30.78
N LYS A 226 -11.85 -5.09 -31.58
CA LYS A 226 -11.23 -6.34 -31.10
C LYS A 226 -10.12 -6.15 -30.06
N GLU A 227 -9.19 -5.23 -30.29
CA GLU A 227 -8.10 -4.95 -29.33
C GLU A 227 -8.62 -4.28 -28.05
N THR A 228 -9.57 -3.36 -28.16
CA THR A 228 -10.21 -2.70 -27.01
C THR A 228 -10.96 -3.73 -26.16
N LEU A 229 -11.76 -4.58 -26.79
CA LEU A 229 -12.49 -5.67 -26.13
C LEU A 229 -11.52 -6.62 -25.42
N ARG A 230 -10.40 -6.96 -26.05
CA ARG A 230 -9.38 -7.80 -25.43
C ARG A 230 -8.81 -7.17 -24.18
N ASN A 231 -8.39 -5.91 -24.25
CA ASN A 231 -7.82 -5.22 -23.10
C ASN A 231 -8.82 -5.08 -21.96
N GLN A 232 -10.08 -4.78 -22.28
CA GLN A 232 -11.17 -4.70 -21.30
C GLN A 232 -11.42 -6.05 -20.63
N LEU A 233 -11.58 -7.13 -21.41
CA LEU A 233 -11.77 -8.48 -20.88
C LEU A 233 -10.57 -8.95 -20.05
N LEU A 234 -9.34 -8.66 -20.49
CA LEU A 234 -8.15 -8.97 -19.70
C LEU A 234 -8.18 -8.26 -18.35
N GLN A 235 -8.51 -6.98 -18.33
CA GLN A 235 -8.62 -6.20 -17.10
C GLN A 235 -9.73 -6.73 -16.18
N GLU A 236 -10.89 -7.08 -16.75
CA GLU A 236 -12.02 -7.66 -16.03
C GLU A 236 -11.65 -8.99 -15.39
N LYS A 237 -11.07 -9.93 -16.17
CA LYS A 237 -10.62 -11.23 -15.67
C LYS A 237 -9.54 -11.08 -14.59
N GLN A 238 -8.62 -10.14 -14.77
CA GLN A 238 -7.61 -9.80 -13.75
C GLN A 238 -8.25 -9.31 -12.47
N GLN A 239 -9.20 -8.38 -12.54
CA GLN A 239 -9.88 -7.86 -11.37
C GLN A 239 -10.71 -8.94 -10.65
N GLU A 240 -11.44 -9.76 -11.40
CA GLU A 240 -12.22 -10.88 -10.84
C GLU A 240 -11.30 -11.88 -10.13
N ALA A 241 -10.21 -12.31 -10.78
CA ALA A 241 -9.28 -13.25 -10.17
C ALA A 241 -8.59 -12.67 -8.92
N MET A 242 -8.26 -11.37 -8.92
CA MET A 242 -7.73 -10.70 -7.72
C MET A 242 -8.75 -10.70 -6.59
N MET A 243 -10.02 -10.40 -6.88
CA MET A 243 -11.09 -10.41 -5.89
C MET A 243 -11.27 -11.80 -5.29
N VAL A 244 -11.39 -12.83 -6.13
CA VAL A 244 -11.51 -14.23 -5.69
C VAL A 244 -10.31 -14.64 -4.83
N TYR A 245 -9.10 -14.27 -5.25
CA TYR A 245 -7.89 -14.59 -4.49
C TYR A 245 -7.90 -13.94 -3.10
N VAL A 246 -8.28 -12.66 -3.01
CA VAL A 246 -8.36 -11.96 -1.72
C VAL A 246 -9.46 -12.57 -0.84
N ASP A 247 -10.62 -12.91 -1.40
CA ASP A 247 -11.70 -13.57 -0.67
C ASP A 247 -11.25 -14.93 -0.11
N GLU A 248 -10.55 -15.75 -0.91
CA GLU A 248 -9.98 -17.03 -0.45
C GLU A 248 -8.95 -16.84 0.68
N LEU A 249 -8.12 -15.80 0.61
CA LEU A 249 -7.18 -15.48 1.68
C LEU A 249 -7.90 -15.04 2.97
N MET A 250 -8.96 -14.27 2.84
CA MET A 250 -9.77 -13.82 3.97
C MET A 250 -10.49 -14.99 4.63
N GLU A 251 -11.11 -15.89 3.85
CA GLU A 251 -11.81 -17.08 4.35
C GLU A 251 -10.88 -18.08 5.04
N SER A 252 -9.62 -18.16 4.60
CA SER A 252 -8.62 -19.08 5.16
C SER A 252 -7.84 -18.50 6.35
N SER A 253 -8.04 -17.22 6.67
CA SER A 253 -7.35 -16.53 7.76
C SER A 253 -8.13 -16.60 9.08
N ASP A 254 -7.40 -16.68 10.19
CA ASP A 254 -7.96 -16.57 11.54
C ASP A 254 -8.08 -15.09 11.92
N ILE A 255 -9.31 -14.57 11.97
CA ILE A 255 -9.60 -13.15 12.17
C ILE A 255 -10.46 -12.98 13.43
N GLU A 256 -9.92 -12.24 14.40
CA GLU A 256 -10.62 -11.84 15.62
C GLU A 256 -10.78 -10.32 15.65
N LYS A 257 -12.01 -9.81 15.84
CA LYS A 257 -12.31 -8.37 15.95
C LYS A 257 -12.66 -8.02 17.40
N PHE A 258 -12.18 -6.89 17.90
CA PHE A 258 -12.34 -6.48 19.30
C PHE A 258 -13.17 -5.20 19.49
N MET A 259 -13.64 -4.60 18.40
CA MET A 259 -14.53 -3.44 18.40
C MET A 259 -15.99 -3.83 18.18
#